data_AF-L8LKX7-F1
#
_entry.id   AF-L8LKX7-F1
#
_cell.length_a   1.000
_cell.length_b   1.000
_cell.length_c   1.000
_cell.angle_alpha   90.00
_cell.angle_beta   90.00
_cell.angle_gamma   90.00
#
_symmetry.space_group_name_H-M   'P 1'
#
loop_
_entity.id
_entity.type
_entity.pdbx_description
1 polymer ?
#
loop_
_entity_poly.entity_id
_entity_poly.type
_entity_poly.pdbx_seq_one_letter_code
_entity_poly.pdbx_strand_id
1 'polypeptide(L)'
;MNLGGEETQAVSYSATIRSQLIQGRLRKILDNMSLYSREILNKQGLTTVEAQEKALRQQLFTYVSEKNGTVVVLKRFPAKSIPEVIFSVSLADIHRARLSSSQPIAIANRTALGVEYAIMRAWRERQMPHLLNQTRRGLIVLIILISISCGLLWLQKRLAAQILTLSQKLSSSENLKIEPDWTSESPIVPGETGMSTRHYQYLLSLWQRHSVISFYRRLTNAYSTEQFPRSPPLPPDKP
;
A
#
# COMPACT_ATOMS: atom_id res chain seq x y z
N MET A 1 52.39 31.95 0.20
CA MET A 1 52.02 30.85 -0.72
C MET A 1 52.21 29.55 0.04
N ASN A 2 51.13 28.82 0.28
CA ASN A 2 51.17 27.41 0.68
C ASN A 2 49.94 26.76 0.04
N LEU A 3 50.17 26.05 -1.05
CA LEU A 3 49.22 25.20 -1.75
C LEU A 3 49.42 23.79 -1.19
N GLY A 4 48.48 23.30 -0.41
CA GLY A 4 48.58 22.00 0.22
C GLY A 4 47.22 21.42 0.58
N GLY A 5 46.65 20.64 -0.33
CA GLY A 5 45.93 19.42 0.05
C GLY A 5 44.44 19.49 0.39
N GLU A 6 43.66 20.44 -0.12
CA GLU A 6 42.20 20.24 -0.22
C GLU A 6 41.87 19.48 -1.52
N GLU A 7 42.41 18.26 -1.64
CA GLU A 7 41.94 17.31 -2.64
C GLU A 7 40.50 16.91 -2.30
N THR A 8 39.56 17.52 -3.01
CA THR A 8 38.39 16.86 -3.61
C THR A 8 37.72 15.82 -2.71
N GLN A 9 37.00 16.30 -1.69
CA GLN A 9 35.94 15.54 -1.02
C GLN A 9 34.74 15.35 -1.96
N ALA A 10 34.94 14.68 -3.10
CA ALA A 10 33.88 13.95 -3.78
C ALA A 10 33.60 12.68 -2.96
N VAL A 11 33.12 12.86 -1.73
CA VAL A 11 32.74 11.75 -0.85
C VAL A 11 31.63 11.01 -1.56
N SER A 12 31.97 9.79 -2.02
CA SER A 12 31.02 8.84 -2.59
C SER A 12 30.07 8.39 -1.49
N TYR A 13 29.13 9.25 -1.13
CA TYR A 13 28.06 8.92 -0.19
C TYR A 13 27.25 7.77 -0.79
N SER A 14 27.02 6.72 0.01
CA SER A 14 26.08 5.67 -0.34
C SER A 14 24.74 6.30 -0.72
N ALA A 15 24.01 5.67 -1.64
CA ALA A 15 22.74 6.21 -2.15
C ALA A 15 21.76 6.57 -1.01
N THR A 16 21.82 5.83 0.10
CA THR A 16 21.06 6.06 1.32
C THR A 16 21.43 7.38 2.00
N ILE A 17 22.71 7.64 2.24
CA ILE A 17 23.17 8.88 2.90
C ILE A 17 22.85 10.09 2.01
N ARG A 18 23.05 9.95 0.69
CA ARG A 18 22.69 10.98 -0.28
C ARG A 18 21.20 11.29 -0.22
N SER A 19 20.34 10.27 -0.18
CA SER A 19 18.89 10.43 -0.06
C SER A 19 18.48 11.14 1.23
N GLN A 20 19.05 10.76 2.37
CA GLN A 20 18.77 11.38 3.67
C GLN A 20 19.17 12.87 3.68
N LEU A 21 20.32 13.19 3.12
CA LEU A 21 20.82 14.56 3.06
C LEU A 21 19.97 15.43 2.14
N ILE A 22 19.56 14.90 0.97
CA ILE A 22 18.59 15.55 0.08
C ILE A 22 17.27 15.80 0.83
N GLN A 23 16.74 14.78 1.50
CA GLN A 23 15.50 14.88 2.25
C GLN A 23 15.58 15.91 3.39
N GLY A 24 16.69 15.96 4.12
CA GLY A 24 16.93 16.94 5.18
C GLY A 24 16.92 18.37 4.65
N ARG A 25 17.61 18.63 3.54
CA ARG A 25 17.64 19.97 2.90
C ARG A 25 16.26 20.38 2.36
N LEU A 26 15.57 19.45 1.69
CA LEU A 26 14.20 19.70 1.20
C LEU A 26 13.22 19.97 2.35
N ARG A 27 13.32 19.22 3.45
CA ARG A 27 12.50 19.42 4.64
C ARG A 27 12.75 20.80 5.25
N LYS A 28 14.01 21.21 5.40
CA LYS A 28 14.38 22.55 5.89
C LYS A 28 13.75 23.65 5.04
N ILE A 29 13.82 23.55 3.70
CA ILE A 29 13.19 24.51 2.79
C ILE A 29 11.67 24.54 2.99
N LEU A 30 11.02 23.37 3.06
CA LEU A 30 9.58 23.28 3.27
C LEU A 30 9.15 23.90 4.60
N ASP A 31 9.90 23.65 5.67
CA ASP A 31 9.60 24.19 7.00
C ASP A 31 9.78 25.72 7.01
N ASN A 32 10.82 26.24 6.34
CA ASN A 32 10.99 27.68 6.12
C ASN A 32 9.84 28.28 5.30
N MET A 33 9.33 27.59 4.27
CA MET A 33 8.17 28.05 3.49
C MET A 33 6.89 28.11 4.33
N SER A 34 6.68 27.12 5.21
CA SER A 34 5.55 27.10 6.14
C SER A 34 5.65 28.17 7.23
N LEU A 35 6.86 28.52 7.67
CA LEU A 35 7.08 29.66 8.57
C LEU A 35 6.84 30.98 7.86
N TYR A 36 7.43 31.16 6.68
CA TYR A 36 7.27 32.36 5.85
C TYR A 36 5.80 32.64 5.51
N SER A 37 5.02 31.60 5.18
CA SER A 37 3.59 31.78 4.89
C SER A 37 2.81 32.24 6.12
N ARG A 38 3.09 31.67 7.30
CA ARG A 38 2.41 32.01 8.55
C ARG A 38 2.80 33.36 9.13
N GLU A 39 4.08 33.70 9.06
CA GLU A 39 4.63 34.85 9.77
C GLU A 39 4.74 36.11 8.90
N ILE A 40 4.89 35.94 7.57
CA ILE A 40 5.11 37.06 6.64
C ILE A 40 3.91 37.22 5.72
N LEU A 41 3.52 36.17 4.97
CA LEU A 41 2.44 36.30 3.98
C LEU A 41 1.07 36.57 4.63
N ASN A 42 0.74 35.89 5.73
CA ASN A 42 -0.49 36.17 6.47
C ASN A 42 -0.55 37.62 6.99
N LYS A 43 0.58 38.17 7.49
CA LYS A 43 0.65 39.56 7.97
C LYS A 43 0.51 40.58 6.83
N GLN A 44 0.84 40.19 5.61
CA GLN A 44 0.65 40.97 4.39
C GLN A 44 -0.79 40.85 3.82
N GLY A 45 -1.71 40.19 4.53
CA GLY A 45 -3.11 40.02 4.12
C GLY A 45 -3.34 38.89 3.11
N LEU A 46 -2.32 38.07 2.79
CA LEU A 46 -2.46 36.92 1.89
C LEU A 46 -2.93 35.70 2.68
N THR A 47 -4.25 35.53 2.80
CA THR A 47 -4.87 34.44 3.59
C THR A 47 -5.29 33.23 2.75
N THR A 48 -5.43 33.39 1.43
CA THR A 48 -5.82 32.30 0.54
C THR A 48 -4.62 31.44 0.14
N VAL A 49 -4.81 30.11 0.14
CA VAL A 49 -3.75 29.14 -0.21
C VAL A 49 -3.16 29.41 -1.58
N GLU A 50 -3.99 29.78 -2.56
CA GLU A 50 -3.56 30.06 -3.93
C GLU A 50 -2.70 31.32 -4.03
N ALA A 51 -3.08 32.39 -3.31
CA ALA A 51 -2.29 33.62 -3.29
C ALA A 51 -0.96 33.42 -2.56
N GLN A 52 -0.96 32.65 -1.48
CA GLN A 52 0.26 32.23 -0.79
C GLN A 52 1.15 31.36 -1.68
N GLU A 53 0.57 30.40 -2.41
CA GLU A 53 1.31 29.54 -3.34
C GLU A 53 2.03 30.39 -4.40
N LYS A 54 1.34 31.38 -4.98
CA LYS A 54 1.90 32.30 -5.97
C LYS A 54 3.04 33.14 -5.38
N ALA A 55 2.87 33.68 -4.18
CA ALA A 55 3.89 34.47 -3.50
C ALA A 55 5.12 33.62 -3.11
N LEU A 56 4.91 32.38 -2.66
CA LEU A 56 5.99 31.46 -2.33
C LEU A 56 6.80 31.06 -3.57
N ARG A 57 6.14 30.80 -4.71
CA ARG A 57 6.84 30.54 -5.97
C ARG A 57 7.76 31.69 -6.38
N GLN A 58 7.32 32.94 -6.20
CA GLN A 58 8.15 34.11 -6.51
C GLN A 58 9.39 34.23 -5.60
N GLN A 59 9.33 33.67 -4.40
CA GLN A 59 10.44 33.67 -3.44
C GLN A 59 11.34 32.42 -3.56
N LEU A 60 10.87 31.39 -4.26
CA LEU A 60 11.58 30.14 -4.47
C LEU A 60 12.41 30.23 -5.75
N PHE A 61 13.72 30.16 -5.61
CA PHE A 61 14.60 30.14 -6.78
C PHE A 61 15.34 28.81 -6.83
N THR A 62 15.26 28.18 -7.99
CA THR A 62 16.03 27.00 -8.34
C THR A 62 16.97 27.37 -9.48
N TYR A 63 18.23 27.00 -9.37
CA TYR A 63 19.20 27.25 -10.43
C TYR A 63 20.23 26.13 -10.52
N VAL A 64 20.74 25.92 -11.71
CA VAL A 64 21.77 24.92 -12.00
C VAL A 64 23.10 25.64 -12.15
N SER A 65 24.13 25.10 -11.53
CA SER A 65 25.47 25.65 -11.58
C SER A 65 26.48 24.51 -11.57
N GLU A 66 27.68 24.78 -12.04
CA GLU A 66 28.80 23.85 -11.93
C GLU A 66 29.69 24.30 -10.77
N LYS A 67 29.97 23.38 -9.85
CA LYS A 67 30.89 23.60 -8.73
C LYS A 67 31.91 22.49 -8.71
N ASN A 68 33.19 22.85 -8.78
CA ASN A 68 34.32 21.91 -8.73
C ASN A 68 34.18 20.77 -9.76
N GLY A 69 33.81 21.10 -11.01
CA GLY A 69 33.62 20.13 -12.10
C GLY A 69 32.38 19.23 -11.97
N THR A 70 31.53 19.48 -10.96
CA THR A 70 30.27 18.75 -10.74
C THR A 70 29.08 19.66 -10.98
N VAL A 71 28.14 19.22 -11.82
CA VAL A 71 26.89 19.95 -12.01
C VAL A 71 25.98 19.74 -10.80
N VAL A 72 25.54 20.84 -10.21
CA VAL A 72 24.71 20.87 -9.00
C VAL A 72 23.42 21.64 -9.22
N VAL A 73 22.35 21.18 -8.58
CA VAL A 73 21.09 21.90 -8.44
C VAL A 73 21.10 22.63 -7.11
N LEU A 74 20.99 23.94 -7.17
CA LEU A 74 20.94 24.83 -6.01
C LEU A 74 19.53 25.37 -5.83
N LYS A 75 19.13 25.53 -4.57
CA LYS A 75 17.82 26.09 -4.22
C LYS A 75 17.95 27.07 -3.07
N ARG A 76 17.25 28.19 -3.17
CA ARG A 76 17.19 29.22 -2.11
C ARG A 76 15.75 29.55 -1.77
N PHE A 77 15.49 29.70 -0.48
CA PHE A 77 14.20 30.18 0.05
C PHE A 77 14.37 30.74 1.48
N PRO A 78 13.93 31.99 1.75
CA PRO A 78 13.37 32.97 0.81
C PRO A 78 14.43 33.49 -0.18
N ALA A 79 14.06 34.33 -1.15
CA ALA A 79 14.94 34.76 -2.24
C ALA A 79 16.29 35.36 -1.79
N LYS A 80 16.32 35.94 -0.58
CA LYS A 80 17.50 36.57 0.03
C LYS A 80 18.41 35.58 0.80
N SER A 81 18.00 34.33 0.93
CA SER A 81 18.75 33.31 1.69
C SER A 81 19.95 32.77 0.90
N ILE A 82 20.92 32.21 1.65
CA ILE A 82 22.07 31.53 1.08
C ILE A 82 21.57 30.27 0.35
N PRO A 83 21.95 30.07 -0.92
CA PRO A 83 21.52 28.91 -1.66
C PRO A 83 22.14 27.60 -1.19
N GLU A 84 21.31 26.57 -1.09
CA GLU A 84 21.71 25.23 -0.67
C GLU A 84 21.81 24.30 -1.87
N VAL A 85 22.85 23.46 -1.91
CA VAL A 85 22.97 22.40 -2.92
C VAL A 85 21.93 21.34 -2.59
N ILE A 86 20.95 21.11 -3.45
CA ILE A 86 19.94 20.08 -3.22
C ILE A 86 20.34 18.78 -3.88
N PHE A 87 20.97 18.83 -5.05
CA PHE A 87 21.37 17.65 -5.79
C PHE A 87 22.70 17.88 -6.48
N SER A 88 23.56 16.87 -6.50
CA SER A 88 24.81 16.85 -7.26
C SER A 88 24.73 15.70 -8.25
N VAL A 89 24.91 15.99 -9.53
CA VAL A 89 24.89 14.97 -10.58
C VAL A 89 26.13 14.10 -10.42
N SER A 90 25.93 12.81 -10.18
CA SER A 90 27.02 11.84 -10.11
C SER A 90 27.14 11.02 -11.39
N LEU A 91 28.28 10.36 -11.58
CA LEU A 91 28.50 9.44 -12.71
C LEU A 91 27.42 8.34 -12.78
N ALA A 92 26.96 7.85 -11.63
CA ALA A 92 25.90 6.86 -11.57
C ALA A 92 24.57 7.38 -12.16
N ASP A 93 24.29 8.69 -12.04
CA ASP A 93 23.07 9.30 -12.57
C ASP A 93 23.16 9.46 -14.10
N ILE A 94 24.36 9.76 -14.60
CA ILE A 94 24.67 9.81 -16.03
C ILE A 94 24.46 8.45 -16.69
N HIS A 95 25.00 7.38 -16.08
CA HIS A 95 24.88 6.03 -16.62
C HIS A 95 23.46 5.43 -16.49
N ARG A 96 22.64 5.95 -15.57
CA ARG A 96 21.25 5.50 -15.36
C ARG A 96 20.22 6.22 -16.23
N ALA A 97 20.61 7.23 -17.01
CA ALA A 97 19.71 7.99 -17.86
C ALA A 97 19.19 7.15 -19.04
N ARG A 98 18.22 6.26 -18.76
CA ARG A 98 17.66 5.30 -19.74
C ARG A 98 16.80 5.93 -20.82
N LEU A 99 16.37 7.19 -20.67
CA LEU A 99 15.32 7.81 -21.49
C LEU A 99 15.57 9.30 -21.84
N SER A 100 16.73 9.86 -21.50
CA SER A 100 17.03 11.28 -21.72
C SER A 100 18.53 11.49 -21.74
N SER A 101 18.99 12.57 -22.39
CA SER A 101 20.40 12.88 -22.60
C SER A 101 21.27 12.61 -21.37
N SER A 102 22.38 11.92 -21.57
CA SER A 102 23.40 11.66 -20.54
C SER A 102 24.17 12.93 -20.13
N GLN A 103 23.81 14.10 -20.66
CA GLN A 103 24.46 15.36 -20.32
C GLN A 103 24.14 15.77 -18.87
N PRO A 104 25.15 16.02 -18.03
CA PRO A 104 24.95 16.37 -16.62
C PRO A 104 24.04 17.60 -16.42
N ILE A 105 24.14 18.60 -17.28
CA ILE A 105 23.33 19.82 -17.23
C ILE A 105 21.85 19.52 -17.48
N ALA A 106 21.55 18.66 -18.45
CA ALA A 106 20.17 18.29 -18.75
C ALA A 106 19.53 17.49 -17.60
N ILE A 107 20.29 16.58 -16.98
CA ILE A 107 19.86 15.85 -15.78
C ILE A 107 19.58 16.83 -14.64
N ALA A 108 20.46 17.80 -14.41
CA ALA A 108 20.28 18.82 -13.37
C ALA A 108 19.05 19.71 -13.64
N ASN A 109 18.84 20.17 -14.87
CA ASN A 109 17.66 20.97 -15.24
C ASN A 109 16.35 20.21 -15.02
N ARG A 110 16.30 18.93 -15.41
CA ARG A 110 15.12 18.08 -15.16
C ARG A 110 14.88 17.90 -13.67
N THR A 111 15.94 17.66 -12.91
CA THR A 111 15.88 17.51 -11.46
C THR A 111 15.41 18.81 -10.80
N ALA A 112 15.89 19.96 -11.26
CA ALA A 112 15.47 21.28 -10.79
C ALA A 112 13.95 21.49 -10.94
N LEU A 113 13.40 21.21 -12.12
CA LEU A 113 11.96 21.31 -12.39
C LEU A 113 11.15 20.33 -11.51
N GLY A 114 11.61 19.08 -11.40
CA GLY A 114 10.96 18.08 -10.56
C GLY A 114 10.95 18.47 -9.08
N VAL A 115 12.06 19.01 -8.58
CA VAL A 115 12.22 19.46 -7.19
C VAL A 115 11.37 20.70 -6.90
N GLU A 116 11.21 21.61 -7.86
CA GLU A 116 10.30 22.75 -7.73
C GLU A 116 8.84 22.30 -7.58
N TYR A 117 8.37 21.48 -8.52
CA TYR A 117 7.03 20.92 -8.47
C TYR A 117 6.79 20.13 -7.17
N ALA A 118 7.73 19.26 -6.79
CA ALA A 118 7.62 18.44 -5.59
C ALA A 118 7.55 19.29 -4.30
N ILE A 119 8.37 20.35 -4.18
CA ILE A 119 8.34 21.23 -3.01
C ILE A 119 7.02 22.00 -2.94
N MET A 120 6.57 22.59 -4.04
CA MET A 120 5.31 23.35 -4.04
C MET A 120 4.11 22.46 -3.72
N ARG A 121 4.09 21.25 -4.29
CA ARG A 121 3.06 20.25 -4.01
C ARG A 121 3.10 19.82 -2.53
N ALA A 122 4.26 19.49 -2.00
CA ALA A 122 4.41 19.08 -0.61
C ALA A 122 4.00 20.21 0.37
N TRP A 123 4.32 21.47 0.06
CA TRP A 123 3.86 22.60 0.86
C TRP A 123 2.33 22.75 0.83
N ARG A 124 1.70 22.60 -0.34
CA ARG A 124 0.24 22.68 -0.50
C ARG A 124 -0.47 21.55 0.25
N GLU A 125 0.07 20.33 0.19
CA GLU A 125 -0.47 19.17 0.90
C GLU A 125 -0.44 19.32 2.43
N ARG A 126 0.52 20.11 2.96
CA ARG A 126 0.64 20.40 4.40
C ARG A 126 -0.33 21.48 4.90
N GLN A 127 -1.07 22.16 4.04
CA GLN A 127 -2.02 23.19 4.47
C GLN A 127 -3.28 22.55 5.05
N MET A 128 -3.77 23.07 6.19
CA MET A 128 -4.99 22.59 6.86
C MET A 128 -6.22 22.36 5.96
N PRO A 129 -6.59 23.26 5.03
CA PRO A 129 -7.73 23.02 4.15
C PRO A 129 -7.58 21.77 3.27
N HIS A 130 -6.35 21.39 2.91
CA HIS A 130 -6.13 20.17 2.14
C HIS A 130 -6.26 18.92 3.02
N LEU A 131 -5.76 18.97 4.25
CA LEU A 131 -5.88 17.88 5.23
C LEU A 131 -7.34 17.61 5.62
N LEU A 132 -8.14 18.66 5.79
CA LEU A 132 -9.57 18.54 6.09
C LEU A 132 -10.35 17.90 4.93
N ASN A 133 -10.01 18.24 3.69
CA ASN A 133 -10.64 17.61 2.53
C ASN A 133 -10.26 16.13 2.38
N GLN A 134 -9.01 15.76 2.67
CA GLN A 134 -8.57 14.36 2.64
C GLN A 134 -9.25 13.52 3.74
N THR A 135 -9.30 14.03 4.97
CA THR A 135 -9.99 13.38 6.09
C THR A 135 -11.48 13.23 5.82
N ARG A 136 -12.14 14.26 5.26
CA ARG A 136 -13.55 14.17 4.84
C ARG A 136 -13.77 13.06 3.81
N ARG A 137 -12.91 12.95 2.79
CA ARG A 137 -12.99 11.87 1.79
C ARG A 137 -12.81 10.49 2.43
N GLY A 138 -11.82 10.35 3.30
CA GLY A 138 -11.59 9.10 4.05
C GLY A 138 -12.80 8.72 4.91
N LEU A 139 -13.41 9.70 5.59
CA LEU A 139 -14.60 9.49 6.41
C LEU A 139 -15.81 9.06 5.57
N ILE A 140 -16.01 9.64 4.38
CA ILE A 140 -17.06 9.20 3.44
C ILE A 140 -16.84 7.74 3.02
N VAL A 141 -15.62 7.38 2.65
CA VAL A 141 -15.28 5.98 2.28
C VAL A 141 -15.56 5.04 3.45
N LEU A 142 -15.22 5.45 4.67
CA LEU A 142 -15.47 4.67 5.88
C LEU A 142 -16.98 4.48 6.15
N ILE A 143 -17.80 5.54 5.99
CA ILE A 143 -19.26 5.45 6.12
C ILE A 143 -19.85 4.48 5.08
N ILE A 144 -19.38 4.55 3.83
CA ILE A 144 -19.82 3.64 2.77
C ILE A 144 -19.47 2.19 3.14
N LEU A 145 -18.25 1.96 3.62
CA LEU A 145 -17.79 0.63 4.00
C LEU A 145 -18.60 0.05 5.17
N ILE A 146 -18.91 0.88 6.18
CA ILE A 146 -19.76 0.49 7.32
C ILE A 146 -21.17 0.17 6.84
N SER A 147 -21.74 1.00 5.96
CA SER A 147 -23.08 0.78 5.40
C SER A 147 -23.15 -0.54 4.63
N ILE A 148 -22.16 -0.83 3.79
CA ILE A 148 -22.08 -2.10 3.04
C ILE A 148 -21.95 -3.28 4.01
N SER A 149 -21.09 -3.18 5.02
CA SER A 149 -20.88 -4.24 6.01
C SER A 149 -22.15 -4.52 6.81
N CYS A 150 -22.86 -3.47 7.22
CA CYS A 150 -24.14 -3.59 7.92
C CYS A 150 -25.23 -4.19 7.02
N GLY A 151 -25.30 -3.76 5.76
CA GLY A 151 -26.21 -4.32 4.76
C GLY A 151 -25.97 -5.81 4.50
N LEU A 152 -24.71 -6.22 4.39
CA LEU A 152 -24.34 -7.64 4.27
C LEU A 152 -24.75 -8.46 5.49
N LEU A 153 -24.52 -7.94 6.70
CA LEU A 153 -24.96 -8.60 7.94
C LEU A 153 -26.47 -8.74 8.02
N TRP A 154 -27.23 -7.71 7.61
CA TRP A 154 -28.68 -7.76 7.59
C TRP A 154 -29.20 -8.79 6.57
N LEU A 155 -28.60 -8.83 5.36
CA LEU A 155 -28.94 -9.81 4.34
C LEU A 155 -28.64 -11.24 4.82
N GLN A 156 -27.49 -11.45 5.47
CA GLN A 156 -27.13 -12.73 6.07
C GLN A 156 -28.13 -13.18 7.13
N LYS A 157 -28.55 -12.29 8.03
CA LYS A 157 -29.57 -12.62 9.04
C LYS A 157 -30.91 -12.98 8.40
N ARG A 158 -31.33 -12.25 7.37
CA ARG A 158 -32.57 -12.54 6.65
C ARG A 158 -32.52 -13.89 5.94
N LEU A 159 -31.43 -14.18 5.24
CA LEU A 159 -31.23 -15.47 4.57
C LEU A 159 -31.19 -16.63 5.59
N ALA A 160 -30.51 -16.45 6.73
CA ALA A 160 -30.49 -17.46 7.79
C ALA A 160 -31.89 -17.72 8.36
N ALA A 161 -32.69 -16.68 8.61
CA ALA A 161 -34.08 -16.83 9.07
C ALA A 161 -34.96 -17.55 8.03
N GLN A 162 -34.79 -17.24 6.73
CA GLN A 162 -35.50 -17.94 5.66
C GLN A 162 -35.10 -19.42 5.57
N ILE A 163 -33.81 -19.73 5.69
CA ILE A 163 -33.33 -21.11 5.73
C ILE A 163 -33.90 -21.87 6.94
N LEU A 164 -33.92 -21.25 8.12
CA LEU A 164 -34.50 -21.86 9.32
C LEU A 164 -35.99 -22.15 9.15
N THR A 165 -36.77 -21.19 8.64
CA THR A 165 -38.20 -21.40 8.39
C THR A 165 -38.47 -22.46 7.33
N LEU A 166 -37.67 -22.54 6.26
CA LEU A 166 -37.75 -23.60 5.26
C LEU A 166 -37.39 -24.97 5.86
N SER A 167 -36.34 -25.05 6.69
CA SER A 167 -35.96 -26.29 7.37
C SER A 167 -37.05 -26.77 8.34
N GLN A 168 -37.73 -25.84 9.02
CA GLN A 168 -38.83 -26.15 9.93
C GLN A 168 -40.08 -26.62 9.18
N LYS A 169 -40.37 -26.04 8.01
CA LYS A 169 -41.45 -26.51 7.12
C LYS A 169 -41.15 -27.90 6.54
N LEU A 170 -39.91 -28.16 6.12
CA LEU A 170 -39.49 -29.46 5.60
C LEU A 170 -39.55 -30.56 6.66
N SER A 171 -39.03 -30.31 7.86
CA SER A 171 -39.13 -31.25 8.99
C SER A 171 -40.58 -31.46 9.45
N SER A 172 -41.44 -30.44 9.33
CA SER A 172 -42.88 -30.59 9.60
C SER A 172 -43.60 -31.41 8.52
N SER A 173 -43.12 -31.37 7.26
CA SER A 173 -43.66 -32.20 6.16
C SER A 173 -43.13 -33.63 6.17
N GLU A 174 -41.96 -33.88 6.76
CA GLU A 174 -41.39 -35.22 6.96
C GLU A 174 -42.10 -35.99 8.09
N ASN A 175 -42.90 -35.31 8.92
CA ASN A 175 -43.81 -35.90 9.91
C ASN A 175 -45.18 -36.29 9.32
N LEU A 176 -45.32 -36.39 8.00
CA LEU A 176 -46.43 -37.12 7.39
C LEU A 176 -46.32 -38.59 7.80
N LYS A 177 -47.20 -38.98 8.73
CA LYS A 177 -47.45 -40.36 9.18
C LYS A 177 -47.23 -41.36 8.04
N ILE A 178 -46.11 -42.07 8.09
CA ILE A 178 -46.05 -43.43 7.56
C ILE A 178 -46.87 -44.24 8.56
N GLU A 179 -48.11 -44.52 8.20
CA GLU A 179 -48.93 -45.52 8.88
C GLU A 179 -48.18 -46.86 8.79
N PRO A 180 -47.88 -47.53 9.92
CA PRO A 180 -47.23 -48.82 9.87
C PRO A 180 -48.26 -49.85 9.42
N ASP A 181 -48.26 -50.19 8.13
CA ASP A 181 -49.04 -51.34 7.67
C ASP A 181 -48.28 -52.61 8.07
N TRP A 182 -48.80 -53.25 9.12
CA TRP A 182 -48.26 -54.48 9.69
C TRP A 182 -48.63 -55.66 8.80
N THR A 183 -47.86 -55.94 7.74
CA THR A 183 -47.73 -57.30 7.19
C THR A 183 -46.57 -57.41 6.19
N SER A 184 -45.42 -57.93 6.63
CA SER A 184 -44.70 -59.03 5.97
C SER A 184 -43.34 -59.27 6.63
N GLU A 185 -43.02 -60.55 6.75
CA GLU A 185 -41.91 -61.15 7.45
C GLU A 185 -40.54 -60.87 6.80
N SER A 186 -39.58 -60.38 7.61
CA SER A 186 -38.12 -60.66 7.69
C SER A 186 -37.20 -60.63 6.42
N PRO A 187 -35.86 -60.49 6.54
CA PRO A 187 -35.04 -60.35 7.75
C PRO A 187 -34.09 -59.12 7.79
N ILE A 188 -33.57 -58.93 9.00
CA ILE A 188 -32.62 -57.93 9.48
C ILE A 188 -31.25 -58.06 8.78
N VAL A 189 -30.75 -56.96 8.23
CA VAL A 189 -29.32 -56.75 7.92
C VAL A 189 -28.79 -55.70 8.90
N PRO A 190 -27.80 -56.01 9.76
CA PRO A 190 -27.17 -55.02 10.61
C PRO A 190 -26.04 -54.35 9.81
N GLY A 191 -26.26 -53.11 9.37
CA GLY A 191 -25.27 -52.37 8.59
C GLY A 191 -25.45 -50.87 8.72
N GLU A 192 -24.49 -50.23 9.40
CA GLU A 192 -24.21 -48.80 9.42
C GLU A 192 -25.28 -47.87 10.02
N THR A 193 -25.15 -47.67 11.34
CA THR A 193 -25.51 -46.41 11.99
C THR A 193 -24.72 -45.25 11.35
N GLY A 194 -25.23 -44.74 10.23
CA GLY A 194 -24.94 -43.41 9.72
C GLY A 194 -25.59 -42.35 10.60
N MET A 195 -25.17 -42.26 11.87
CA MET A 195 -25.58 -41.17 12.76
C MET A 195 -24.98 -39.85 12.25
N SER A 196 -25.81 -39.12 11.51
CA SER A 196 -25.97 -37.66 11.58
C SER A 196 -24.69 -36.83 11.76
N THR A 197 -23.82 -36.83 10.75
CA THR A 197 -22.87 -35.73 10.52
C THR A 197 -23.55 -34.43 10.09
N ARG A 198 -24.87 -34.41 9.88
CA ARG A 198 -25.64 -33.25 9.40
C ARG A 198 -26.02 -32.25 10.50
N HIS A 199 -26.05 -32.64 11.78
CA HIS A 199 -26.49 -31.74 12.85
C HIS A 199 -25.42 -30.75 13.34
N TYR A 200 -24.13 -31.00 13.09
CA TYR A 200 -23.05 -30.11 13.57
C TYR A 200 -22.68 -28.96 12.60
N GLN A 201 -23.29 -28.86 11.42
CA GLN A 201 -22.91 -27.86 10.41
C GLN A 201 -23.55 -26.46 10.55
N TYR A 202 -24.53 -26.30 11.46
CA TYR A 202 -25.38 -25.10 11.48
C TYR A 202 -24.95 -24.00 12.48
N LEU A 203 -24.03 -24.26 13.41
CA LEU A 203 -23.66 -23.32 14.48
C LEU A 203 -22.24 -22.75 14.40
N LEU A 204 -21.53 -22.93 13.28
CA LEU A 204 -20.15 -22.45 13.13
C LEU A 204 -20.11 -21.14 12.32
N SER A 205 -19.47 -20.11 12.89
CA SER A 205 -19.20 -18.83 12.22
C SER A 205 -18.43 -19.03 10.91
N LEU A 206 -18.57 -18.11 9.94
CA LEU A 206 -17.93 -18.21 8.61
C LEU A 206 -16.42 -18.50 8.68
N TRP A 207 -15.73 -18.00 9.71
CA TRP A 207 -14.32 -18.27 9.98
C TRP A 207 -14.04 -19.73 10.35
N GLN A 208 -14.92 -20.33 11.16
CA GLN A 208 -14.83 -21.74 11.51
C GLN A 208 -15.17 -22.65 10.32
N ARG A 209 -16.09 -22.24 9.44
CA ARG A 209 -16.34 -22.96 8.17
C ARG A 209 -15.11 -22.95 7.25
N HIS A 210 -14.43 -21.82 7.14
CA HIS A 210 -13.22 -21.72 6.32
C HIS A 210 -12.07 -22.55 6.90
N SER A 211 -11.95 -22.59 8.24
CA SER A 211 -11.00 -23.45 8.96
C SER A 211 -11.25 -24.93 8.67
N VAL A 212 -12.49 -25.41 8.85
CA VAL A 212 -12.86 -26.81 8.61
C VAL A 212 -12.66 -27.21 7.14
N ILE A 213 -13.09 -26.37 6.20
CA ILE A 213 -12.88 -26.61 4.76
C ILE A 213 -11.38 -26.66 4.43
N SER A 214 -10.56 -25.78 5.01
CA SER A 214 -9.11 -25.79 4.80
C SER A 214 -8.42 -27.02 5.42
N PHE A 215 -8.94 -27.53 6.54
CA PHE A 215 -8.45 -28.74 7.21
C PHE A 215 -8.77 -29.99 6.39
N TYR A 216 -10.01 -30.14 5.92
CA TYR A 216 -10.40 -31.26 5.06
C TYR A 216 -9.71 -31.23 3.70
N ARG A 217 -9.48 -30.05 3.11
CA ARG A 217 -8.72 -29.91 1.86
C ARG A 217 -7.23 -30.27 2.02
N ARG A 218 -6.65 -30.03 3.20
CA ARG A 218 -5.29 -30.47 3.51
C ARG A 218 -5.20 -31.99 3.66
N LEU A 219 -6.20 -32.61 4.29
CA LEU A 219 -6.24 -34.06 4.45
C LEU A 219 -6.44 -34.78 3.11
N THR A 220 -7.38 -34.33 2.27
CA THR A 220 -7.55 -34.94 0.94
C THR A 220 -6.32 -34.79 0.04
N ASN A 221 -5.64 -33.64 0.10
CA ASN A 221 -4.37 -33.47 -0.62
C ASN A 221 -3.24 -34.35 -0.04
N ALA A 222 -3.19 -34.57 1.27
CA ALA A 222 -2.20 -35.48 1.88
C ALA A 222 -2.40 -36.93 1.42
N TYR A 223 -3.65 -37.40 1.34
CA TYR A 223 -3.96 -38.75 0.86
C TYR A 223 -3.82 -38.93 -0.66
N SER A 224 -3.89 -37.85 -1.46
CA SER A 224 -3.60 -37.91 -2.90
C SER A 224 -2.10 -37.91 -3.24
N THR A 225 -1.20 -37.67 -2.28
CA THR A 225 0.25 -37.55 -2.55
C THR A 225 1.05 -38.82 -2.21
N GLU A 226 0.41 -39.88 -1.70
CA GLU A 226 1.06 -41.16 -1.33
C GLU A 226 0.83 -42.33 -2.30
N GLN A 227 0.48 -42.08 -3.57
CA GLN A 227 0.50 -43.14 -4.58
C GLN A 227 1.63 -42.94 -5.60
N PHE A 228 2.52 -43.94 -5.59
CA PHE A 228 3.67 -44.24 -6.45
C PHE A 228 5.05 -43.74 -5.97
N PRO A 229 5.81 -44.59 -5.22
CA PRO A 229 7.26 -44.48 -5.25
C PRO A 229 7.76 -44.73 -6.67
N ARG A 230 8.34 -43.71 -7.30
CA ARG A 230 9.13 -43.90 -8.52
C ARG A 230 10.35 -44.75 -8.17
N SER A 231 10.51 -45.84 -8.91
CA SER A 231 11.65 -46.74 -8.88
C SER A 231 12.98 -45.98 -8.94
N PRO A 232 14.02 -46.43 -8.22
CA PRO A 232 15.32 -45.79 -8.25
C PRO A 232 15.97 -45.90 -9.65
N PRO A 233 16.71 -44.86 -10.10
CA PRO A 233 17.40 -44.91 -11.38
C PRO A 233 18.55 -45.92 -11.35
N LEU A 234 18.71 -46.68 -12.43
CA LEU A 234 19.85 -47.58 -12.64
C LEU A 234 21.18 -46.79 -12.67
N PRO A 235 22.28 -47.38 -12.15
CA PRO A 235 23.58 -46.75 -12.19
C PRO A 235 24.12 -46.65 -13.63
N PRO A 236 24.93 -45.63 -13.92
CA PRO A 236 25.54 -45.46 -15.24
C PRO A 236 26.63 -46.52 -15.46
N ASP A 237 26.54 -47.23 -16.59
CA ASP A 237 27.64 -48.02 -17.10
C ASP A 237 28.86 -47.11 -17.34
N LYS A 238 29.98 -47.51 -16.75
CA LYS A 238 31.34 -47.11 -17.12
C LYS A 238 32.11 -48.40 -17.45
N PRO A 239 33.18 -48.37 -18.24
CA PRO A 239 33.72 -47.29 -19.08
C PRO A 239 33.43 -47.45 -20.58
#